data_AF-M7TGT0-F1
#
_entry.id   AF-M7TGT0-F1
#
_cell.length_a   1.000
_cell.length_b   1.000
_cell.length_c   1.000
_cell.angle_alpha   90.00
_cell.angle_beta   90.00
_cell.angle_gamma   90.00
#
_symmetry.space_group_name_H-M   'P 1'
#
loop_
_entity.id
_entity.type
_entity.pdbx_description
1 polymer ?
#
loop_
_entity_poly.entity_id
_entity_poly.type
_entity_poly.pdbx_seq_one_letter_code
_entity_poly.pdbx_strand_id
1 'polypeptide(L)'
;MWEILMDIVQDEAAGEIICILDALDECEEKHGSGRYMLIEKFQKFHHDYIETTNSRNTCFKILVTSRPYIDIERRFKSLTGRYSTIRLSGDEESVKISKEIDLVIEEKVNVLSVQLDLDNGTTSGLKEKLLSMEHRTYLWLRLIFEVLEQQLRTTKRYLLHVIEELPETVDEAYETILTRIPKNEFERARRLLSIIVVAERPLLVQEINVALEIDENLTQDSKASVFDLDLEPEAVFRAALGNICGLFVTVADSQVFLIHQTARSFLLSNRETRPDTIESSTSRWKESVYLSEAHLLLSKICVSYLLFHGLEQDISGIHKNWLDFLPNRRINSMPARFSHIPEYSLIPYASGNWWKHLLHTNLEQGSPIYEDCWMLCNTNHDYFKIWVMAALIHETPEALNRLDSLQIAAYLGLDFVAQRALQSPILSYRYSYALVLAIYNKHENIVQTILETGKIDDLDRFLMTAIMVEKRYNIDTLGTIRLLVKYGAGNQDLYRRALTAATDEGLTHLVRFFVEDCGADPLENGP
;
A
#
# COMPACT_ATOMS: atom_id res chain seq x y z
N MET A 1 -7.18 13.57 12.10
CA MET A 1 -8.15 12.60 12.65
C MET A 1 -8.03 12.49 14.17
N TRP A 2 -6.82 12.27 14.70
CA TRP A 2 -6.53 12.21 16.14
C TRP A 2 -7.16 13.32 16.98
N GLU A 3 -6.99 14.59 16.60
CA GLU A 3 -7.53 15.71 17.38
C GLU A 3 -9.06 15.65 17.52
N ILE A 4 -9.79 15.24 16.48
CA ILE A 4 -11.24 15.07 16.59
C ILE A 4 -11.63 13.87 17.45
N LEU A 5 -10.84 12.79 17.43
CA LEU A 5 -11.04 11.71 18.39
C LEU A 5 -10.88 12.24 19.83
N MET A 6 -9.90 13.11 20.08
CA MET A 6 -9.72 13.73 21.38
C MET A 6 -10.87 14.68 21.75
N ASP A 7 -11.39 15.46 20.80
CA ASP A 7 -12.58 16.30 21.02
C ASP A 7 -13.79 15.43 21.43
N ILE A 8 -13.99 14.28 20.77
CA ILE A 8 -15.07 13.33 21.11
C ILE A 8 -14.83 12.70 22.49
N VAL A 9 -13.59 12.33 22.81
CA VAL A 9 -13.23 11.74 24.11
C VAL A 9 -13.45 12.73 25.27
N GLN A 10 -13.35 14.04 25.01
CA GLN A 10 -13.61 15.10 26.00
C GLN A 10 -15.10 15.43 26.16
N ASP A 11 -15.96 14.97 25.24
CA ASP A 11 -17.40 15.20 25.33
C ASP A 11 -18.03 14.23 26.34
N GLU A 12 -18.55 14.79 27.45
CA GLU A 12 -19.24 14.01 28.48
C GLU A 12 -20.45 13.22 27.95
N ALA A 13 -21.06 13.68 26.84
CA ALA A 13 -22.17 12.98 26.21
C ALA A 13 -21.75 11.70 25.47
N ALA A 14 -20.46 11.56 25.12
CA ALA A 14 -19.96 10.41 24.38
C ALA A 14 -19.86 9.12 25.22
N GLY A 15 -19.83 9.25 26.56
CA GLY A 15 -19.76 8.12 27.47
C GLY A 15 -18.44 7.33 27.38
N GLU A 16 -18.49 6.02 27.64
CA GLU A 16 -17.31 5.15 27.53
C GLU A 16 -17.02 4.76 26.07
N ILE A 17 -15.79 5.03 25.63
CA ILE A 17 -15.27 4.75 24.30
C ILE A 17 -14.14 3.72 24.43
N ILE A 18 -14.25 2.64 23.66
CA ILE A 18 -13.21 1.62 23.55
C ILE A 18 -12.65 1.65 22.13
N CYS A 19 -11.37 2.01 22.00
CA CYS A 19 -10.63 1.95 20.74
C CYS A 19 -9.85 0.64 20.67
N ILE A 20 -10.08 -0.14 19.62
CA ILE A 20 -9.35 -1.38 19.34
C ILE A 20 -8.49 -1.13 18.11
N LEU A 21 -7.18 -1.25 18.26
CA LEU A 21 -6.22 -1.20 17.17
C LEU A 21 -5.63 -2.58 16.97
N ASP A 22 -6.07 -3.25 15.91
CA ASP A 22 -5.60 -4.59 15.56
C ASP A 22 -4.37 -4.52 14.63
N ALA A 23 -3.38 -5.37 14.88
CA ALA A 23 -2.15 -5.52 14.12
C ALA A 23 -1.38 -4.21 13.87
N LEU A 24 -1.08 -3.45 14.93
CA LEU A 24 -0.33 -2.19 14.84
C LEU A 24 1.01 -2.35 14.09
N ASP A 25 1.64 -3.52 14.13
CA ASP A 25 2.90 -3.77 13.44
C ASP A 25 2.80 -3.71 11.91
N GLU A 26 1.61 -3.93 11.35
CA GLU A 26 1.30 -3.83 9.91
C GLU A 26 0.98 -2.38 9.46
N CYS A 27 0.89 -1.43 10.41
CA CYS A 27 0.72 -0.02 10.07
C CYS A 27 1.99 0.51 9.39
N GLU A 28 1.81 1.23 8.28
CA GLU A 28 2.90 1.77 7.48
C GLU A 28 3.76 2.77 8.28
N GLU A 29 5.08 2.74 8.05
CA GLU A 29 6.05 3.66 8.66
C GLU A 29 6.61 4.64 7.61
N LYS A 30 5.78 5.09 6.67
CA LYS A 30 6.19 6.10 5.69
C LYS A 30 6.29 7.47 6.37
N HIS A 31 7.43 8.12 6.16
CA HIS A 31 7.71 9.50 6.61
C HIS A 31 7.51 9.73 8.13
N GLY A 32 7.70 8.71 8.96
CA GLY A 32 7.57 8.83 10.42
C GLY A 32 6.14 9.05 10.94
N SER A 33 5.13 8.90 10.08
CA SER A 33 3.78 9.43 10.32
C SER A 33 2.69 8.40 10.64
N GLY A 34 2.98 7.10 10.53
CA GLY A 34 1.97 6.06 10.75
C GLY A 34 2.10 5.42 12.14
N ARG A 35 2.81 4.29 12.19
CA ARG A 35 2.90 3.44 13.38
C ARG A 35 3.55 4.14 14.57
N TYR A 36 4.74 4.74 14.42
CA TYR A 36 5.39 5.40 15.57
C TYR A 36 4.66 6.65 16.06
N MET A 37 4.10 7.45 15.16
CA MET A 37 3.28 8.61 15.53
C MET A 37 2.07 8.18 16.38
N LEU A 38 1.39 7.10 16.01
CA LEU A 38 0.28 6.56 16.82
C LEU A 38 0.73 6.17 18.22
N ILE A 39 1.86 5.47 18.34
CA ILE A 39 2.42 5.09 19.65
C ILE A 39 2.71 6.34 20.49
N GLU A 40 3.34 7.36 19.91
CA GLU A 40 3.65 8.62 20.58
C GLU A 40 2.38 9.37 21.02
N LYS A 41 1.35 9.38 20.19
CA LYS A 41 0.04 9.96 20.53
C LYS A 41 -0.65 9.22 21.68
N PHE A 42 -0.60 7.88 21.69
CA PHE A 42 -1.10 7.06 22.81
C PHE A 42 -0.36 7.35 24.11
N GLN A 43 0.97 7.41 24.04
CA GLN A 43 1.80 7.75 25.19
C GLN A 43 1.48 9.14 25.74
N LYS A 44 1.39 10.13 24.85
CA LYS A 44 1.08 11.51 25.21
C LYS A 44 -0.30 11.62 25.84
N PHE A 45 -1.33 11.03 25.23
CA PHE A 45 -2.69 11.01 25.81
C PHE A 45 -2.68 10.43 27.22
N HIS A 46 -2.04 9.28 27.43
CA HIS A 46 -1.96 8.67 28.74
C HIS A 46 -1.13 9.49 29.74
N HIS A 47 -0.06 10.16 29.30
CA HIS A 47 0.75 11.01 30.17
C HIS A 47 -0.02 12.27 30.60
N ASP A 48 -0.54 13.02 29.61
CA ASP A 48 -1.23 14.30 29.81
C ASP A 48 -2.50 14.10 30.65
N TYR A 49 -3.27 13.03 30.41
CA TYR A 49 -4.52 12.75 31.14
C TYR A 49 -4.27 12.32 32.60
N ILE A 50 -3.21 11.56 32.88
CA ILE A 50 -2.86 11.12 34.24
C ILE A 50 -2.42 12.30 35.10
N GLU A 51 -1.58 13.19 34.56
CA GLU A 51 -1.08 14.34 35.31
C GLU A 51 -2.18 15.37 35.59
N THR A 52 -3.15 15.51 34.70
CA THR A 52 -4.20 16.53 34.82
C THR A 52 -5.40 16.12 35.68
N THR A 53 -5.78 14.83 35.71
CA THR A 53 -7.08 14.44 36.31
C THR A 53 -6.97 13.68 37.65
N ASN A 54 -5.80 13.18 38.04
CA ASN A 54 -5.61 12.31 39.23
C ASN A 54 -6.60 11.12 39.31
N SER A 55 -7.31 10.79 38.22
CA SER A 55 -8.34 9.77 38.15
C SER A 55 -7.87 8.62 37.26
N ARG A 56 -8.02 7.38 37.76
CA ARG A 56 -7.70 6.15 37.00
C ARG A 56 -8.84 5.71 36.07
N ASN A 57 -9.98 6.39 36.09
CA ASN A 57 -11.13 6.06 35.25
C ASN A 57 -11.16 7.02 34.06
N THR A 58 -10.56 6.60 32.95
CA THR A 58 -10.76 7.25 31.66
C THR A 58 -12.07 6.73 31.06
N CYS A 59 -12.89 7.62 30.52
CA CYS A 59 -13.95 7.23 29.59
C CYS A 59 -13.38 6.69 28.27
N PHE A 60 -12.07 6.79 28.03
CA PHE A 60 -11.41 6.26 26.84
C PHE A 60 -10.44 5.12 27.18
N LYS A 61 -10.68 3.94 26.61
CA LYS A 61 -9.83 2.75 26.76
C LYS A 61 -9.27 2.36 25.40
N ILE A 62 -7.99 1.97 25.38
CA ILE A 62 -7.30 1.56 24.15
C ILE A 62 -6.81 0.12 24.33
N LEU A 63 -7.18 -0.75 23.39
CA LEU A 63 -6.64 -2.09 23.24
C LEU A 63 -5.81 -2.14 21.96
N VAL A 64 -4.56 -2.55 22.06
CA VAL A 64 -3.66 -2.66 20.91
C VAL A 64 -3.16 -4.11 20.80
N THR A 65 -3.25 -4.68 19.61
CA THR A 65 -2.56 -5.94 19.28
C THR A 65 -1.39 -5.63 18.35
N SER A 66 -0.28 -6.34 18.52
CA SER A 66 0.94 -6.16 17.72
C SER A 66 1.85 -7.37 17.86
N ARG A 67 2.61 -7.69 16.81
CA ARG A 67 3.79 -8.55 16.96
C ARG A 67 4.84 -7.91 17.89
N PRO A 68 5.61 -8.70 18.64
CA PRO A 68 6.58 -8.21 19.61
C PRO A 68 7.90 -7.79 18.94
N TYR A 69 7.84 -6.95 17.90
CA TYR A 69 9.06 -6.42 17.29
C TYR A 69 9.78 -5.48 18.27
N ILE A 70 11.12 -5.58 18.30
CA ILE A 70 11.96 -4.91 19.32
C ILE A 70 11.74 -3.40 19.33
N ASP A 71 11.60 -2.79 18.15
CA ASP A 71 11.32 -1.37 17.95
C ASP A 71 9.97 -0.96 18.56
N ILE A 72 8.92 -1.74 18.33
CA ILE A 72 7.58 -1.51 18.90
C ILE A 72 7.59 -1.70 20.41
N GLU A 73 8.12 -2.82 20.91
CA GLU A 73 8.21 -3.11 22.35
C GLU A 73 8.98 -2.01 23.10
N ARG A 74 10.10 -1.54 22.53
CA ARG A 74 10.90 -0.46 23.12
C ARG A 74 10.10 0.83 23.27
N ARG A 75 9.29 1.19 22.27
CA ARG A 75 8.45 2.38 22.34
C ARG A 75 7.33 2.20 23.37
N PHE A 76 6.66 1.04 23.42
CA PHE A 76 5.66 0.79 24.45
C PHE A 76 6.21 0.60 25.87
N LYS A 77 7.54 0.53 26.06
CA LYS A 77 8.16 0.27 27.37
C LYS A 77 7.73 1.22 28.48
N SER A 78 7.42 2.48 28.17
CA SER A 78 6.90 3.45 29.14
C SER A 78 5.48 3.13 29.63
N LEU A 79 4.72 2.37 28.85
CA LEU A 79 3.33 1.98 29.11
C LEU A 79 3.22 0.54 29.66
N THR A 80 4.02 -0.40 29.18
CA THR A 80 3.95 -1.82 29.58
C THR A 80 4.26 -2.08 31.05
N GLY A 81 5.00 -1.18 31.71
CA GLY A 81 5.20 -1.23 33.17
C GLY A 81 4.01 -0.73 34.00
N ARG A 82 3.04 -0.04 33.38
CA ARG A 82 1.88 0.59 34.04
C ARG A 82 0.56 -0.08 33.72
N TYR A 83 0.44 -0.74 32.57
CA TYR A 83 -0.80 -1.34 32.08
C TYR A 83 -0.64 -2.83 31.83
N SER A 84 -1.76 -3.56 31.96
CA SER A 84 -1.81 -5.00 31.70
C SER A 84 -1.39 -5.30 30.26
N THR A 85 -0.32 -6.07 30.14
CA THR A 85 0.13 -6.60 28.85
C THR A 85 -0.18 -8.10 28.83
N ILE A 86 -0.92 -8.55 27.83
CA ILE A 86 -1.17 -9.97 27.59
C ILE A 86 -0.21 -10.40 26.50
N ARG A 87 0.75 -11.27 26.83
CA ARG A 87 1.66 -11.85 25.85
C ARG A 87 1.10 -13.20 25.41
N LEU A 88 0.54 -13.24 24.22
CA LEU A 88 0.12 -14.48 23.56
C LEU A 88 1.37 -15.10 22.92
N SER A 89 2.11 -15.87 23.71
CA SER A 89 3.40 -16.42 23.29
C SER A 89 3.22 -17.69 22.46
N GLY A 90 3.21 -17.56 21.14
CA GLY A 90 3.06 -18.70 20.23
C GLY A 90 4.13 -19.78 20.43
N ASP A 91 5.37 -19.36 20.71
CA ASP A 91 6.51 -20.27 20.85
C ASP A 91 6.54 -20.97 22.22
N GLU A 92 6.37 -20.20 23.31
CA GLU A 92 6.43 -20.73 24.69
C GLU A 92 5.19 -21.55 25.06
N GLU A 93 4.03 -21.26 24.45
CA GLU A 93 2.78 -21.98 24.70
C GLU A 93 2.37 -22.90 23.55
N SER A 94 3.27 -23.17 22.60
CA SER A 94 3.05 -24.04 21.43
C SER A 94 2.38 -25.39 21.78
N VAL A 95 2.78 -26.02 22.90
CA VAL A 95 2.17 -27.27 23.39
C VAL A 95 0.72 -27.08 23.86
N LYS A 96 0.40 -25.97 24.53
CA LYS A 96 -0.97 -25.67 24.97
C LYS A 96 -1.87 -25.33 23.78
N ILE A 97 -1.37 -24.49 22.87
CA ILE A 97 -2.04 -24.12 21.63
C ILE A 97 -2.33 -25.37 20.79
N SER A 98 -1.37 -26.30 20.69
CA SER A 98 -1.59 -27.57 20.00
C SER A 98 -2.75 -28.37 20.63
N LYS A 99 -2.85 -28.42 21.96
CA LYS A 99 -3.95 -29.10 22.65
C LYS A 99 -5.30 -28.41 22.46
N GLU A 100 -5.32 -27.08 22.41
CA GLU A 100 -6.53 -26.33 22.07
C GLU A 100 -6.99 -26.63 20.64
N ILE A 101 -6.05 -26.67 19.69
CA ILE A 101 -6.32 -27.07 18.31
C ILE A 101 -6.87 -28.50 18.24
N ASP A 102 -6.36 -29.43 19.07
CA ASP A 102 -6.90 -30.80 19.15
C ASP A 102 -8.40 -30.79 19.48
N LEU A 103 -8.83 -29.97 20.45
CA LEU A 103 -10.25 -29.82 20.80
C LEU A 103 -11.09 -29.27 19.64
N VAL A 104 -10.55 -28.29 18.90
CA VAL A 104 -11.24 -27.73 17.73
C VAL A 104 -11.33 -28.74 16.60
N ILE A 105 -10.28 -29.55 16.37
CA ILE A 105 -10.30 -30.65 15.40
C ILE A 105 -11.38 -31.66 15.78
N GLU A 106 -11.42 -32.10 17.04
CA GLU A 106 -12.41 -33.08 17.50
C GLU A 106 -13.83 -32.61 17.24
N GLU A 107 -14.14 -31.37 17.63
CA GLU A 107 -15.47 -30.80 17.45
C GLU A 107 -15.81 -30.60 15.96
N LYS A 108 -14.91 -30.00 15.18
CA LYS A 108 -15.17 -29.78 13.75
C LYS A 108 -15.32 -31.08 12.97
N VAL A 109 -14.53 -32.11 13.26
CA VAL A 109 -14.68 -33.42 12.61
C VAL A 109 -15.99 -34.09 13.02
N ASN A 110 -16.45 -33.93 14.28
CA ASN A 110 -17.77 -34.43 14.69
C ASN A 110 -18.91 -33.74 13.94
N VAL A 111 -18.84 -32.41 13.78
CA VAL A 111 -19.82 -31.66 13.00
C VAL A 111 -19.81 -32.13 11.54
N LEU A 112 -18.62 -32.27 10.96
CA LEU A 112 -18.44 -32.72 9.58
C LEU A 112 -18.95 -34.15 9.36
N SER A 113 -18.72 -35.06 10.31
CA SER A 113 -19.18 -36.44 10.21
C SER A 113 -20.70 -36.54 10.18
N VAL A 114 -21.40 -35.71 10.96
CA VAL A 114 -22.86 -35.62 10.93
C VAL A 114 -23.36 -35.01 9.62
N GLN A 115 -22.74 -33.95 9.14
CA GLN A 115 -23.14 -33.27 7.90
C GLN A 115 -23.01 -34.15 6.66
N LEU A 116 -22.01 -35.05 6.64
CA LEU A 116 -21.70 -35.91 5.50
C LEU A 116 -22.12 -37.36 5.67
N ASP A 117 -22.73 -37.71 6.80
CA ASP A 117 -23.05 -39.11 7.16
C ASP A 117 -21.83 -40.04 7.07
N LEU A 118 -20.69 -39.61 7.62
CA LEU A 118 -19.46 -40.40 7.63
C LEU A 118 -19.55 -41.57 8.61
N ASP A 119 -19.11 -42.74 8.19
CA ASP A 119 -18.97 -43.86 9.12
C ASP A 119 -17.86 -43.64 10.16
N ASN A 120 -17.95 -44.37 11.27
CA ASN A 120 -17.00 -44.27 12.38
C ASN A 120 -15.55 -44.53 11.98
N GLY A 121 -15.31 -45.37 10.96
CA GLY A 121 -13.95 -45.65 10.47
C GLY A 121 -13.35 -44.45 9.76
N THR A 122 -14.10 -43.85 8.82
CA THR A 122 -13.69 -42.63 8.10
C THR A 122 -13.52 -41.45 9.05
N THR A 123 -14.43 -41.28 10.00
CA THR A 123 -14.36 -40.22 11.02
C THR A 123 -13.11 -40.35 11.89
N SER A 124 -12.82 -41.57 12.37
CA SER A 124 -11.62 -41.84 13.18
C SER A 124 -10.34 -41.61 12.39
N GLY A 125 -10.28 -42.06 11.13
CA GLY A 125 -9.11 -41.87 10.26
C GLY A 125 -8.82 -40.38 9.97
N LEU A 126 -9.87 -39.58 9.74
CA LEU A 126 -9.72 -38.13 9.57
C LEU A 126 -9.18 -37.46 10.85
N LYS A 127 -9.71 -37.84 12.02
CA LYS A 127 -9.20 -37.33 13.30
C LYS A 127 -7.73 -37.70 13.49
N GLU A 128 -7.38 -38.96 13.30
CA GLU A 128 -6.01 -39.45 13.48
C GLU A 128 -5.02 -38.68 12.59
N LYS A 129 -5.35 -38.50 11.29
CA LYS A 129 -4.50 -37.75 10.37
C LYS A 129 -4.35 -36.27 10.76
N LEU A 130 -5.46 -35.59 11.10
CA LEU A 130 -5.41 -34.18 11.51
C LEU A 130 -4.68 -33.97 12.85
N LEU A 131 -4.78 -34.94 13.76
CA LEU A 131 -4.09 -34.91 15.05
C LEU A 131 -2.60 -35.24 14.92
N SER A 132 -2.20 -36.02 13.91
CA SER A 132 -0.79 -36.39 13.69
C SER A 132 0.04 -35.29 13.03
N MET A 133 -0.58 -34.23 12.51
CA MET A 133 0.14 -33.17 11.80
C MET A 133 0.96 -32.29 12.76
N GLU A 134 2.19 -31.95 12.35
CA GLU A 134 3.10 -31.12 13.12
C GLU A 134 2.92 -29.62 12.78
N HIS A 135 3.32 -28.72 13.70
CA HIS A 135 3.28 -27.26 13.49
C HIS A 135 1.91 -26.67 13.11
N ARG A 136 0.83 -27.25 13.64
CA ARG A 136 -0.55 -26.83 13.38
C ARG A 136 -0.83 -25.43 13.93
N THR A 137 -1.43 -24.58 13.09
CA THR A 137 -1.92 -23.24 13.46
C THR A 137 -3.42 -23.14 13.23
N TYR A 138 -4.08 -22.16 13.85
CA TYR A 138 -5.51 -21.89 13.58
C TYR A 138 -5.77 -21.55 12.10
N LEU A 139 -4.82 -20.88 11.44
CA LEU A 139 -4.89 -20.60 10.01
C LEU A 139 -4.83 -21.89 9.18
N TRP A 140 -3.85 -22.75 9.46
CA TRP A 140 -3.74 -24.05 8.81
C TRP A 140 -5.04 -24.86 8.97
N LEU A 141 -5.58 -24.91 10.19
CA LEU A 141 -6.83 -25.62 10.46
C LEU A 141 -7.99 -25.06 9.63
N ARG A 142 -8.13 -23.74 9.55
CA ARG A 142 -9.14 -23.08 8.71
C ARG A 142 -9.00 -23.48 7.23
N LEU A 143 -7.78 -23.49 6.70
CA LEU A 143 -7.52 -23.83 5.29
C LEU A 143 -7.79 -25.31 5.00
N ILE A 144 -7.41 -26.22 5.90
CA ILE A 144 -7.66 -27.65 5.72
C ILE A 144 -9.15 -27.98 5.76
N PHE A 145 -9.91 -27.37 6.66
CA PHE A 145 -11.35 -27.56 6.68
C PHE A 145 -12.02 -27.03 5.41
N GLU A 146 -11.51 -25.96 4.81
CA GLU A 146 -11.98 -25.52 3.50
C GLU A 146 -11.64 -26.52 2.38
N VAL A 147 -10.41 -27.03 2.38
CA VAL A 147 -9.97 -28.06 1.44
C VAL A 147 -10.90 -29.27 1.52
N LEU A 148 -11.30 -29.68 2.73
CA LEU A 148 -12.27 -30.75 2.96
C LEU A 148 -13.68 -30.35 2.53
N GLU A 149 -14.17 -29.18 2.93
CA GLU A 149 -15.53 -28.68 2.67
C GLU A 149 -15.84 -28.53 1.17
N GLN A 150 -14.84 -28.20 0.37
CA GLN A 150 -14.98 -28.14 -1.08
C GLN A 150 -14.94 -29.52 -1.77
N GLN A 151 -14.54 -30.59 -1.07
CA GLN A 151 -14.40 -31.96 -1.61
C GLN A 151 -15.53 -32.90 -1.15
N LEU A 152 -16.50 -32.37 -0.41
CA LEU A 152 -17.57 -33.08 0.29
C LEU A 152 -18.58 -33.80 -0.60
N ARG A 153 -18.54 -33.61 -1.91
CA ARG A 153 -19.54 -34.19 -2.84
C ARG A 153 -19.25 -35.64 -3.25
N THR A 154 -18.25 -36.28 -2.66
CA THR A 154 -17.62 -37.45 -3.29
C THR A 154 -17.67 -38.70 -2.40
N THR A 155 -17.76 -39.87 -3.07
CA THR A 155 -17.86 -41.20 -2.45
C THR A 155 -16.83 -41.45 -1.33
N LYS A 156 -17.15 -42.32 -0.36
CA LYS A 156 -16.26 -42.73 0.75
C LYS A 156 -14.81 -43.00 0.33
N ARG A 157 -14.59 -43.66 -0.81
CA ARG A 157 -13.25 -43.98 -1.32
C ARG A 157 -12.44 -42.74 -1.69
N TYR A 158 -13.12 -41.72 -2.22
CA TYR A 158 -12.49 -40.45 -2.55
C TYR A 158 -12.16 -39.64 -1.30
N LEU A 159 -13.05 -39.63 -0.31
CA LEU A 159 -12.78 -38.96 0.97
C LEU A 159 -11.54 -39.53 1.67
N LEU A 160 -11.38 -40.86 1.68
CA LEU A 160 -10.16 -41.49 2.23
C LEU A 160 -8.90 -41.06 1.47
N HIS A 161 -8.97 -40.95 0.15
CA HIS A 161 -7.86 -40.47 -0.66
C HIS A 161 -7.54 -38.99 -0.39
N VAL A 162 -8.57 -38.14 -0.25
CA VAL A 162 -8.42 -36.73 0.14
C VAL A 162 -7.77 -36.60 1.52
N ILE A 163 -8.12 -37.48 2.47
CA ILE A 163 -7.50 -37.54 3.81
C ILE A 163 -6.00 -37.87 3.71
N GLU A 164 -5.63 -38.83 2.87
CA GLU A 164 -4.23 -39.22 2.66
C GLU A 164 -3.40 -38.08 2.03
N GLU A 165 -3.99 -37.33 1.09
CA GLU A 165 -3.36 -36.22 0.37
C GLU A 165 -3.59 -34.84 1.02
N LEU A 166 -4.03 -34.80 2.28
CA LEU A 166 -4.23 -33.51 2.96
C LEU A 166 -2.92 -32.70 3.03
N PRO A 167 -2.96 -31.40 2.72
CA PRO A 167 -1.81 -30.52 2.85
C PRO A 167 -1.24 -30.53 4.27
N GLU A 168 0.07 -30.68 4.39
CA GLU A 168 0.75 -30.70 5.69
C GLU A 168 1.18 -29.28 6.10
N THR A 169 1.34 -28.38 5.12
CA THR A 169 1.74 -26.99 5.36
C THR A 169 0.69 -25.98 4.90
N VAL A 170 0.80 -24.75 5.41
CA VAL A 170 -0.03 -23.61 4.96
C VAL A 170 0.18 -23.33 3.47
N ASP A 171 1.42 -23.41 2.99
CA ASP A 171 1.76 -23.19 1.58
C ASP A 171 1.13 -24.26 0.68
N GLU A 172 1.20 -25.53 1.07
CA GLU A 172 0.53 -26.61 0.34
C GLU A 172 -0.99 -26.41 0.35
N ALA A 173 -1.56 -25.98 1.47
CA ALA A 173 -3.00 -25.72 1.56
C ALA A 173 -3.42 -24.58 0.60
N TYR A 174 -2.63 -23.50 0.52
CA TYR A 174 -2.83 -22.45 -0.46
C TYR A 174 -2.72 -22.96 -1.90
N GLU A 175 -1.70 -23.75 -2.21
CA GLU A 175 -1.52 -24.35 -3.53
C GLU A 175 -2.71 -25.25 -3.89
N THR A 176 -3.19 -26.09 -2.97
CA THR A 176 -4.38 -26.94 -3.17
C THR A 176 -5.66 -26.13 -3.39
N ILE A 177 -5.84 -25.01 -2.68
CA ILE A 177 -7.01 -24.13 -2.87
C ILE A 177 -6.96 -23.48 -4.25
N LEU A 178 -5.80 -22.93 -4.65
CA LEU A 178 -5.68 -22.16 -5.88
C LEU A 178 -5.56 -23.04 -7.15
N THR A 179 -5.01 -24.25 -7.05
CA THR A 179 -4.95 -25.21 -8.19
C THR A 179 -6.32 -25.70 -8.65
N ARG A 180 -7.37 -25.52 -7.84
CA ARG A 180 -8.76 -25.84 -8.19
C ARG A 180 -9.40 -24.83 -9.11
N ILE A 181 -8.80 -23.65 -9.26
CA ILE A 181 -9.30 -22.62 -10.15
C ILE A 181 -9.38 -23.20 -11.57
N PRO A 182 -10.56 -23.13 -12.23
CA PRO A 182 -10.70 -23.65 -13.58
C PRO A 182 -9.67 -23.06 -14.54
N LYS A 183 -9.15 -23.85 -15.47
CA LYS A 183 -8.10 -23.38 -16.41
C LYS A 183 -8.50 -22.13 -17.20
N ASN A 184 -9.80 -21.95 -17.49
CA ASN A 184 -10.33 -20.77 -18.16
C ASN A 184 -10.38 -19.52 -17.25
N GLU A 185 -10.42 -19.70 -15.92
CA GLU A 185 -10.40 -18.60 -14.93
C GLU A 185 -9.00 -18.33 -14.38
N PHE A 186 -8.03 -19.20 -14.67
CA PHE A 186 -6.67 -19.13 -14.10
C PHE A 186 -6.01 -17.75 -14.32
N GLU A 187 -6.07 -17.24 -15.54
CA GLU A 187 -5.49 -15.94 -15.88
C GLU A 187 -6.22 -14.78 -15.21
N ARG A 188 -7.55 -14.86 -15.14
CA ARG A 188 -8.39 -13.88 -14.43
C ARG A 188 -8.06 -13.84 -12.93
N ALA A 189 -7.95 -15.02 -12.30
CA ALA A 189 -7.57 -15.15 -10.90
C ALA A 189 -6.14 -14.65 -10.65
N ARG A 190 -5.20 -14.98 -11.54
CA ARG A 190 -3.81 -14.51 -11.44
C ARG A 190 -3.72 -12.98 -11.54
N ARG A 191 -4.46 -12.38 -12.48
CA ARG A 191 -4.55 -10.92 -12.62
C ARG A 191 -5.11 -10.29 -11.34
N LEU A 192 -6.23 -10.83 -10.83
CA LEU A 192 -6.86 -10.39 -9.58
C LEU A 192 -5.89 -10.46 -8.39
N LEU A 193 -5.23 -11.60 -8.18
CA LEU A 193 -4.33 -11.80 -7.04
C LEU A 193 -3.10 -10.88 -7.15
N SER A 194 -2.56 -10.68 -8.36
CA SER A 194 -1.47 -9.75 -8.60
C SER A 194 -1.86 -8.33 -8.22
N ILE A 195 -3.07 -7.89 -8.58
CA ILE A 195 -3.61 -6.58 -8.23
C ILE A 195 -3.75 -6.43 -6.70
N ILE A 196 -4.39 -7.40 -6.02
CA ILE A 196 -4.60 -7.34 -4.56
C ILE A 196 -3.25 -7.29 -3.82
N VAL A 197 -2.27 -8.06 -4.26
CA VAL A 197 -0.95 -8.15 -3.61
C VAL A 197 -0.22 -6.81 -3.64
N VAL A 198 -0.31 -6.01 -4.70
CA VAL A 198 0.47 -4.76 -4.82
C VAL A 198 -0.33 -3.50 -4.54
N ALA A 199 -1.63 -3.61 -4.26
CA ALA A 199 -2.46 -2.45 -4.02
C ALA A 199 -2.00 -1.64 -2.79
N GLU A 200 -2.02 -0.29 -2.89
CA GLU A 200 -1.62 0.62 -1.81
C GLU A 200 -2.63 0.63 -0.65
N ARG A 201 -3.86 0.18 -0.92
CA ARG A 201 -4.92 -0.06 0.06
C ARG A 201 -5.80 -1.21 -0.42
N PRO A 202 -6.59 -1.84 0.47
CA PRO A 202 -7.65 -2.74 0.05
C PRO A 202 -8.55 -2.07 -1.00
N LEU A 203 -8.73 -2.77 -2.12
CA LEU A 203 -9.59 -2.32 -3.21
C LEU A 203 -11.04 -2.70 -2.91
N LEU A 204 -11.96 -1.84 -3.34
CA LEU A 204 -13.38 -2.14 -3.33
C LEU A 204 -13.68 -3.23 -4.36
N VAL A 205 -14.74 -4.01 -4.11
CA VAL A 205 -15.22 -5.05 -5.05
C VAL A 205 -15.43 -4.46 -6.45
N GLN A 206 -15.97 -3.25 -6.56
CA GLN A 206 -16.24 -2.56 -7.82
C GLN A 206 -14.97 -2.04 -8.48
N GLU A 207 -13.98 -1.62 -7.68
CA GLU A 207 -12.67 -1.22 -8.20
C GLU A 207 -11.96 -2.41 -8.85
N ILE A 208 -12.03 -3.60 -8.23
CA ILE A 208 -11.47 -4.83 -8.83
C ILE A 208 -12.25 -5.23 -10.08
N ASN A 209 -13.58 -5.14 -10.07
CA ASN A 209 -14.41 -5.46 -11.22
C ASN A 209 -13.99 -4.64 -12.46
N VAL A 210 -13.86 -3.33 -12.28
CA VAL A 210 -13.37 -2.41 -13.32
C VAL A 210 -11.92 -2.73 -13.70
N ALA A 211 -11.03 -2.97 -12.73
CA ALA A 211 -9.62 -3.27 -12.98
C ALA A 211 -9.38 -4.55 -13.79
N LEU A 212 -10.26 -5.55 -13.65
CA LEU A 212 -10.17 -6.80 -14.42
C LEU A 212 -10.63 -6.65 -15.87
N GLU A 213 -11.59 -5.75 -16.14
CA GLU A 213 -12.07 -5.48 -17.49
C GLU A 213 -11.14 -4.56 -18.29
N ILE A 214 -10.24 -3.82 -17.65
CA ILE A 214 -9.25 -3.00 -18.35
C ILE A 214 -8.12 -3.89 -18.84
N ASP A 215 -7.98 -4.08 -20.15
CA ASP A 215 -6.86 -4.78 -20.79
C ASP A 215 -6.24 -3.97 -21.94
N GLU A 216 -5.00 -4.30 -22.32
CA GLU A 216 -4.19 -3.57 -23.33
C GLU A 216 -4.90 -3.47 -24.70
N ASN A 217 -5.75 -4.44 -25.03
CA ASN A 217 -6.50 -4.48 -26.28
C ASN A 217 -7.63 -3.44 -26.34
N LEU A 218 -8.28 -3.14 -25.22
CA LEU A 218 -9.37 -2.15 -25.15
C LEU A 218 -8.83 -0.73 -25.27
N THR A 219 -7.61 -0.49 -24.82
CA THR A 219 -6.99 0.85 -24.80
C THR A 219 -6.33 1.26 -26.12
N GLN A 220 -6.14 0.32 -27.05
CA GLN A 220 -5.66 0.65 -28.41
C GLN A 220 -6.76 1.27 -29.27
N ASP A 221 -8.04 1.08 -28.92
CA ASP A 221 -9.13 1.81 -29.55
C ASP A 221 -9.24 3.20 -28.92
N SER A 222 -8.76 4.21 -29.64
CA SER A 222 -8.85 5.63 -29.27
C SER A 222 -10.27 6.15 -28.96
N LYS A 223 -11.31 5.34 -29.21
CA LYS A 223 -12.71 5.67 -28.92
C LYS A 223 -13.34 4.84 -27.79
N ALA A 224 -12.61 3.87 -27.23
CA ALA A 224 -13.13 3.05 -26.15
C ALA A 224 -13.57 3.91 -24.96
N SER A 225 -14.82 3.72 -24.54
CA SER A 225 -15.41 4.40 -23.41
C SER A 225 -15.44 3.51 -22.18
N VAL A 226 -15.40 4.13 -21.00
CA VAL A 226 -15.55 3.41 -19.73
C VAL A 226 -16.92 2.71 -19.61
N PHE A 227 -17.91 3.16 -20.39
CA PHE A 227 -19.24 2.52 -20.47
C PHE A 227 -19.29 1.32 -21.42
N ASP A 228 -18.21 1.03 -22.14
CA ASP A 228 -18.09 -0.17 -22.96
C ASP A 228 -17.55 -1.37 -22.13
N LEU A 229 -17.24 -1.16 -20.83
CA LEU A 229 -16.79 -2.22 -19.92
C LEU A 229 -17.93 -3.20 -19.62
N ASP A 230 -17.66 -4.50 -19.79
CA ASP A 230 -18.63 -5.57 -19.50
C ASP A 230 -18.61 -5.93 -18.00
N LEU A 231 -19.08 -4.99 -17.17
CA LEU A 231 -19.03 -5.14 -15.72
C LEU A 231 -20.08 -6.13 -15.19
N GLU A 232 -19.62 -7.08 -14.39
CA GLU A 232 -20.54 -7.96 -13.65
C GLU A 232 -21.32 -7.16 -12.58
N PRO A 233 -22.61 -7.45 -12.33
CA PRO A 233 -23.34 -6.84 -11.22
C PRO A 233 -22.63 -7.08 -9.89
N GLU A 234 -22.52 -6.06 -9.02
CA GLU A 234 -21.73 -6.14 -7.77
C GLU A 234 -21.97 -7.40 -6.95
N ALA A 235 -23.24 -7.73 -6.73
CA ALA A 235 -23.62 -8.90 -5.94
C ALA A 235 -23.17 -10.22 -6.60
N VAL A 236 -23.19 -10.28 -7.93
CA VAL A 236 -22.73 -11.44 -8.71
C VAL A 236 -21.21 -11.52 -8.65
N PHE A 237 -20.51 -10.41 -8.92
CA PHE A 237 -19.05 -10.37 -8.86
C PHE A 237 -18.53 -10.69 -7.45
N ARG A 238 -19.17 -10.15 -6.41
CA ARG A 238 -18.83 -10.46 -5.01
C ARG A 238 -18.94 -11.95 -4.70
N ALA A 239 -19.98 -12.61 -5.21
CA ALA A 239 -20.12 -14.06 -5.08
C ALA A 239 -19.07 -14.80 -5.93
N ALA A 240 -18.76 -14.28 -7.11
CA ALA A 240 -17.74 -14.83 -8.01
C ALA A 240 -16.33 -14.75 -7.40
N LEU A 241 -15.97 -13.72 -6.63
CA LEU A 241 -14.67 -13.64 -5.93
C LEU A 241 -14.39 -14.89 -5.08
N GLY A 242 -15.41 -15.40 -4.38
CA GLY A 242 -15.30 -16.65 -3.61
C GLY A 242 -15.11 -17.88 -4.50
N ASN A 243 -15.65 -17.87 -5.72
CA ASN A 243 -15.44 -18.94 -6.70
C ASN A 243 -14.08 -18.85 -7.42
N ILE A 244 -13.61 -17.63 -7.69
CA ILE A 244 -12.37 -17.35 -8.43
C ILE A 244 -11.15 -17.64 -7.56
N CYS A 245 -11.20 -17.36 -6.26
CA CYS A 245 -10.05 -17.50 -5.37
C CYS A 245 -10.28 -18.43 -4.17
N GLY A 246 -11.47 -19.00 -4.00
CA GLY A 246 -11.81 -19.76 -2.79
C GLY A 246 -11.71 -18.89 -1.54
N LEU A 247 -11.38 -19.51 -0.40
CA LEU A 247 -11.07 -18.77 0.83
C LEU A 247 -9.78 -17.93 0.77
N PHE A 248 -9.03 -17.94 -0.32
CA PHE A 248 -7.79 -17.18 -0.41
C PHE A 248 -8.05 -15.66 -0.30
N VAL A 249 -9.25 -15.25 -0.70
CA VAL A 249 -9.73 -13.86 -0.66
C VAL A 249 -11.00 -13.78 0.21
N THR A 250 -11.13 -12.69 0.96
CA THR A 250 -12.29 -12.38 1.80
C THR A 250 -12.80 -10.97 1.49
N VAL A 251 -14.11 -10.77 1.67
CA VAL A 251 -14.75 -9.46 1.43
C VAL A 251 -15.36 -8.95 2.73
N ALA A 252 -14.88 -7.82 3.22
CA ALA A 252 -15.40 -7.12 4.40
C ALA A 252 -15.66 -5.64 4.03
N ASP A 253 -16.84 -5.11 4.37
CA ASP A 253 -17.22 -3.73 4.04
C ASP A 253 -17.01 -3.32 2.57
N SER A 254 -17.32 -4.25 1.65
CA SER A 254 -17.09 -4.14 0.20
C SER A 254 -15.62 -3.96 -0.21
N GLN A 255 -14.68 -4.15 0.71
CA GLN A 255 -13.24 -4.21 0.45
C GLN A 255 -12.76 -5.66 0.38
N VAL A 256 -11.78 -5.89 -0.48
CA VAL A 256 -11.26 -7.21 -0.79
C VAL A 256 -9.89 -7.38 -0.14
N PHE A 257 -9.74 -8.44 0.65
CA PHE A 257 -8.55 -8.76 1.42
C PHE A 257 -8.06 -10.16 1.11
N LEU A 258 -6.74 -10.37 1.19
CA LEU A 258 -6.20 -11.72 1.34
C LEU A 258 -6.63 -12.29 2.70
N ILE A 259 -6.81 -13.62 2.77
CA ILE A 259 -7.19 -14.28 4.03
C ILE A 259 -6.21 -14.03 5.18
N HIS A 260 -4.94 -13.84 4.85
CA HIS A 260 -3.87 -13.56 5.81
C HIS A 260 -2.62 -13.01 5.12
N GLN A 261 -1.75 -12.32 5.86
CA GLN A 261 -0.47 -11.79 5.33
C GLN A 261 0.45 -12.90 4.77
N THR A 262 0.37 -14.12 5.29
CA THR A 262 1.12 -15.27 4.74
C THR A 262 0.69 -15.65 3.32
N ALA A 263 -0.54 -15.35 2.92
CA ALA A 263 -1.02 -15.54 1.55
C ALA A 263 -0.30 -14.60 0.57
N ARG A 264 -0.01 -13.36 1.02
CA ARG A 264 0.81 -12.40 0.27
C ARG A 264 2.22 -12.93 0.07
N SER A 265 2.86 -13.38 1.15
CA SER A 265 4.21 -13.96 1.12
C SER A 265 4.30 -15.24 0.27
N PHE A 266 3.25 -16.05 0.26
CA PHE A 266 3.17 -17.25 -0.58
C PHE A 266 3.17 -16.92 -2.07
N LEU A 267 2.45 -15.87 -2.49
CA LEU A 267 2.36 -15.48 -3.91
C LEU A 267 3.61 -14.75 -4.41
N LEU A 268 4.21 -13.91 -3.57
CA LEU A 268 5.32 -13.04 -3.98
C LEU A 268 6.60 -13.83 -4.28
N SER A 269 7.17 -13.58 -5.45
CA SER A 269 8.49 -14.08 -5.82
C SER A 269 9.60 -13.22 -5.22
N ASN A 270 10.72 -13.84 -4.83
CA ASN A 270 11.95 -13.13 -4.46
C ASN A 270 12.74 -12.62 -5.68
N ARG A 271 12.28 -12.91 -6.90
CA ARG A 271 12.89 -12.43 -8.14
C ARG A 271 12.21 -11.16 -8.61
N GLU A 272 12.97 -10.25 -9.20
CA GLU A 272 12.43 -9.00 -9.74
C GLU A 272 11.57 -9.22 -10.99
N THR A 273 11.99 -10.15 -11.85
CA THR A 273 11.32 -10.47 -13.12
C THR A 273 11.25 -11.97 -13.38
N ARG A 274 10.28 -12.36 -14.20
CA ARG A 274 10.16 -13.74 -14.68
C ARG A 274 11.34 -14.09 -15.60
N PRO A 275 11.98 -15.26 -15.44
CA PRO A 275 13.03 -15.69 -16.36
C PRO A 275 12.46 -16.01 -17.74
N ASP A 276 13.12 -15.49 -18.78
CA ASP A 276 12.76 -15.70 -20.21
C ASP A 276 12.71 -17.19 -20.63
N THR A 277 13.33 -18.08 -19.84
CA THR A 277 13.50 -19.50 -20.15
C THR A 277 12.46 -20.42 -19.51
N ILE A 278 11.57 -19.91 -18.65
CA ILE A 278 10.52 -20.75 -18.06
C ILE A 278 9.32 -20.79 -19.00
N GLU A 279 9.34 -21.78 -19.90
CA GLU A 279 8.12 -22.33 -20.48
C GLU A 279 7.09 -22.46 -19.36
N SER A 280 5.95 -21.80 -19.57
CA SER A 280 4.94 -21.57 -18.55
C SER A 280 4.58 -22.84 -17.78
N SER A 281 5.16 -23.02 -16.60
CA SER A 281 4.64 -23.92 -15.58
C SER A 281 3.38 -23.27 -15.01
N THR A 282 2.31 -23.26 -15.82
CA THR A 282 0.97 -22.68 -15.59
C THR A 282 0.21 -23.28 -14.41
N SER A 283 0.88 -23.96 -13.49
CA SER A 283 0.22 -24.82 -12.49
C SER A 283 0.69 -24.58 -11.07
N ARG A 284 1.67 -23.70 -10.84
CA ARG A 284 2.18 -23.41 -9.51
C ARG A 284 1.91 -21.95 -9.12
N TRP A 285 1.24 -21.76 -8.00
CA TRP A 285 0.87 -20.46 -7.43
C TRP A 285 1.92 -19.89 -6.48
N LYS A 286 2.67 -20.76 -5.78
CA LYS A 286 3.77 -20.30 -4.93
C LYS A 286 4.81 -19.53 -5.74
N GLU A 287 5.18 -18.34 -5.26
CA GLU A 287 6.14 -17.43 -5.89
C GLU A 287 5.79 -17.07 -7.35
N SER A 288 4.49 -17.06 -7.69
CA SER A 288 4.00 -16.80 -9.05
C SER A 288 3.83 -15.32 -9.40
N VAL A 289 3.84 -14.43 -8.41
CA VAL A 289 3.64 -12.98 -8.59
C VAL A 289 4.98 -12.27 -8.44
N TYR A 290 5.46 -11.66 -9.53
CA TYR A 290 6.67 -10.83 -9.53
C TYR A 290 6.30 -9.39 -9.19
N LEU A 291 6.98 -8.80 -8.20
CA LEU A 291 6.59 -7.52 -7.63
C LEU A 291 6.58 -6.38 -8.67
N SER A 292 7.64 -6.27 -9.48
CA SER A 292 7.74 -5.24 -10.54
C SER A 292 6.67 -5.43 -11.62
N GLU A 293 6.40 -6.68 -12.03
CA GLU A 293 5.38 -6.97 -13.05
C GLU A 293 3.96 -6.67 -12.56
N ALA A 294 3.66 -7.01 -11.30
CA ALA A 294 2.36 -6.74 -10.70
C ALA A 294 2.13 -5.23 -10.50
N HIS A 295 3.14 -4.48 -10.06
CA HIS A 295 3.08 -3.03 -10.01
C HIS A 295 2.91 -2.41 -11.41
N LEU A 296 3.62 -2.92 -12.41
CA LEU A 296 3.44 -2.47 -13.79
C LEU A 296 2.02 -2.75 -14.30
N LEU A 297 1.48 -3.93 -14.04
CA LEU A 297 0.10 -4.29 -14.37
C LEU A 297 -0.89 -3.29 -13.78
N LEU A 298 -0.82 -3.04 -12.47
CA LEU A 298 -1.78 -2.15 -11.82
C LEU A 298 -1.58 -0.68 -12.24
N SER A 299 -0.33 -0.27 -12.50
CA SER A 299 -0.04 1.04 -13.08
C SER A 299 -0.66 1.21 -14.46
N LYS A 300 -0.47 0.24 -15.37
CA LYS A 300 -1.09 0.23 -16.69
C LYS A 300 -2.60 0.33 -16.60
N ILE A 301 -3.24 -0.50 -15.78
CA ILE A 301 -4.69 -0.45 -15.55
C ILE A 301 -5.13 0.96 -15.15
N CYS A 302 -4.46 1.58 -14.17
CA CYS A 302 -4.83 2.90 -13.69
C CYS A 302 -4.63 3.99 -14.75
N VAL A 303 -3.51 3.96 -15.48
CA VAL A 303 -3.19 4.93 -16.52
C VAL A 303 -4.16 4.81 -17.69
N SER A 304 -4.33 3.60 -18.21
CA SER A 304 -5.29 3.26 -19.26
C SER A 304 -6.69 3.74 -18.93
N TYR A 305 -7.15 3.48 -17.70
CA TYR A 305 -8.46 3.89 -17.24
C TYR A 305 -8.64 5.42 -17.23
N LEU A 306 -7.64 6.16 -16.75
CA LEU A 306 -7.68 7.63 -16.70
C LEU A 306 -7.62 8.27 -18.10
N LEU A 307 -7.20 7.51 -19.12
CA LEU A 307 -7.16 7.93 -20.51
C LEU A 307 -8.38 7.49 -21.34
N PHE A 308 -9.38 6.81 -20.74
CA PHE A 308 -10.57 6.41 -21.49
C PHE A 308 -11.34 7.59 -22.07
N HIS A 309 -11.78 7.43 -23.31
CA HIS A 309 -12.56 8.43 -24.02
C HIS A 309 -13.97 8.56 -23.40
N GLY A 310 -14.46 9.78 -23.22
CA GLY A 310 -15.80 10.04 -22.67
C GLY A 310 -15.85 10.33 -21.17
N LEU A 311 -14.79 10.03 -20.40
CA LEU A 311 -14.66 10.59 -19.04
C LEU A 311 -14.75 12.13 -19.10
N GLU A 312 -14.17 12.76 -20.12
CA GLU A 312 -14.23 14.20 -20.39
C GLU A 312 -15.64 14.76 -20.60
N GLN A 313 -16.55 13.99 -21.20
CA GLN A 313 -17.89 14.46 -21.53
C GLN A 313 -18.80 14.52 -20.30
N ASP A 314 -18.59 13.62 -19.34
CA ASP A 314 -19.32 13.59 -18.08
C ASP A 314 -18.65 14.41 -16.99
N ILE A 315 -17.37 14.77 -17.14
CA ILE A 315 -16.59 15.54 -16.16
C ILE A 315 -17.23 16.87 -15.78
N SER A 316 -17.99 17.53 -16.66
CA SER A 316 -18.70 18.75 -16.27
C SER A 316 -19.88 18.48 -15.33
N GLY A 317 -20.58 17.36 -15.49
CA GLY A 317 -21.64 16.89 -14.59
C GLY A 317 -21.09 16.29 -13.29
N ILE A 318 -19.97 15.60 -13.40
CA ILE A 318 -19.08 15.15 -12.33
C ILE A 318 -18.63 16.35 -11.49
N HIS A 319 -17.90 17.31 -12.05
CA HIS A 319 -17.37 18.49 -11.38
C HIS A 319 -18.46 19.35 -10.72
N LYS A 320 -19.60 19.55 -11.38
CA LYS A 320 -20.75 20.29 -10.80
C LYS A 320 -21.35 19.57 -9.59
N ASN A 321 -21.44 18.24 -9.63
CA ASN A 321 -21.87 17.45 -8.49
C ASN A 321 -20.77 17.30 -7.42
N TRP A 322 -19.49 17.34 -7.78
CA TRP A 322 -18.35 17.07 -6.88
C TRP A 322 -17.90 18.31 -6.08
N LEU A 323 -17.99 19.51 -6.67
CA LEU A 323 -17.75 20.79 -5.99
C LEU A 323 -18.72 21.02 -4.81
N ASP A 324 -19.96 20.54 -4.93
CA ASP A 324 -20.96 20.63 -3.86
C ASP A 324 -20.57 19.80 -2.60
N PHE A 325 -19.60 18.88 -2.70
CA PHE A 325 -19.10 18.05 -1.59
C PHE A 325 -17.82 18.57 -0.91
N LEU A 326 -17.24 19.67 -1.40
CA LEU A 326 -16.04 20.28 -0.82
C LEU A 326 -16.14 20.85 0.62
N PRO A 327 -17.31 20.98 1.32
CA PRO A 327 -17.27 21.49 2.69
C PRO A 327 -16.65 20.55 3.72
N ASN A 328 -16.59 19.23 3.50
CA ASN A 328 -16.13 18.28 4.53
C ASN A 328 -15.03 17.35 4.01
N ARG A 329 -13.78 17.73 4.30
CA ARG A 329 -12.51 17.00 4.02
C ARG A 329 -12.35 15.67 4.79
N ARG A 330 -13.39 14.85 4.86
CA ARG A 330 -13.35 13.54 5.52
C ARG A 330 -14.26 12.56 4.82
N ILE A 331 -13.79 12.00 3.72
CA ILE A 331 -14.41 10.79 3.22
C ILE A 331 -13.30 9.80 2.82
N ASN A 332 -12.98 8.92 3.77
CA ASN A 332 -12.28 7.66 3.51
C ASN A 332 -13.21 6.62 2.85
N SER A 333 -14.45 7.00 2.55
CA SER A 333 -15.44 6.22 1.81
C SER A 333 -15.80 6.92 0.50
N MET A 334 -16.12 6.14 -0.52
CA MET A 334 -16.60 6.68 -1.79
C MET A 334 -17.93 7.43 -1.56
N PRO A 335 -18.14 8.65 -2.09
CA PRO A 335 -19.41 9.35 -1.90
C PRO A 335 -20.56 8.53 -2.48
N ALA A 336 -21.70 8.53 -1.77
CA ALA A 336 -22.88 7.73 -2.08
C ALA A 336 -23.43 7.89 -3.51
N ARG A 337 -23.04 8.94 -4.26
CA ARG A 337 -23.42 9.12 -5.67
C ARG A 337 -22.52 8.40 -6.67
N PHE A 338 -21.26 8.15 -6.35
CA PHE A 338 -20.34 7.37 -7.21
C PHE A 338 -20.51 5.89 -7.05
N SER A 339 -20.93 5.45 -5.87
CA SER A 339 -21.40 4.09 -5.65
C SER A 339 -22.62 3.73 -6.52
N HIS A 340 -23.17 4.65 -7.32
CA HIS A 340 -24.25 4.37 -8.26
C HIS A 340 -23.80 4.19 -9.72
N ILE A 341 -22.56 4.56 -10.09
CA ILE A 341 -22.03 4.35 -11.44
C ILE A 341 -20.82 3.41 -11.33
N PRO A 342 -21.02 2.09 -11.48
CA PRO A 342 -19.97 1.08 -11.33
C PRO A 342 -18.69 1.40 -12.12
N GLU A 343 -18.84 1.91 -13.33
CA GLU A 343 -17.78 2.26 -14.28
C GLU A 343 -16.82 3.31 -13.73
N TYR A 344 -17.27 4.19 -12.83
CA TYR A 344 -16.46 5.26 -12.22
C TYR A 344 -15.76 4.87 -10.93
N SER A 345 -15.95 3.62 -10.47
CA SER A 345 -15.50 3.19 -9.14
C SER A 345 -13.98 3.21 -8.98
N LEU A 346 -13.22 3.08 -10.09
CA LEU A 346 -11.76 3.03 -10.05
C LEU A 346 -11.09 4.42 -10.04
N ILE A 347 -11.81 5.51 -10.34
CA ILE A 347 -11.28 6.88 -10.36
C ILE A 347 -10.50 7.23 -9.08
N PRO A 348 -11.03 7.00 -7.85
CA PRO A 348 -10.36 7.38 -6.61
C PRO A 348 -9.03 6.66 -6.42
N TYR A 349 -9.00 5.34 -6.70
CA TYR A 349 -7.78 4.56 -6.58
C TYR A 349 -6.76 4.90 -7.67
N ALA A 350 -7.18 4.92 -8.93
CA ALA A 350 -6.30 5.18 -10.07
C ALA A 350 -5.65 6.57 -9.95
N SER A 351 -6.45 7.60 -9.69
CA SER A 351 -5.99 8.99 -9.63
C SER A 351 -5.00 9.28 -8.50
N GLY A 352 -4.96 8.47 -7.46
CA GLY A 352 -4.05 8.64 -6.32
C GLY A 352 -2.85 7.70 -6.27
N ASN A 353 -2.79 6.66 -7.13
CA ASN A 353 -1.81 5.57 -6.97
C ASN A 353 -1.08 5.13 -8.26
N TRP A 354 -1.51 5.56 -9.45
CA TRP A 354 -0.89 5.07 -10.71
C TRP A 354 0.63 5.27 -10.76
N TRP A 355 1.13 6.47 -10.38
CA TRP A 355 2.57 6.76 -10.40
C TRP A 355 3.32 6.05 -9.27
N LYS A 356 2.67 5.83 -8.12
CA LYS A 356 3.28 5.10 -6.99
C LYS A 356 3.64 3.68 -7.41
N HIS A 357 2.72 3.00 -8.11
CA HIS A 357 3.00 1.69 -8.68
C HIS A 357 4.11 1.77 -9.74
N LEU A 358 4.09 2.77 -10.62
CA LEU A 358 5.13 2.96 -11.63
C LEU A 358 6.54 3.10 -11.03
N LEU A 359 6.69 3.78 -9.89
CA LEU A 359 7.97 3.92 -9.19
C LEU A 359 8.56 2.61 -8.66
N HIS A 360 7.76 1.54 -8.57
CA HIS A 360 8.20 0.19 -8.17
C HIS A 360 8.56 -0.69 -9.38
N THR A 361 8.66 -0.12 -10.58
CA THR A 361 8.91 -0.86 -11.82
C THR A 361 10.29 -0.57 -12.41
N ASN A 362 10.91 -1.59 -13.00
CA ASN A 362 12.14 -1.47 -13.78
C ASN A 362 11.81 -1.40 -15.27
N LEU A 363 11.26 -0.27 -15.72
CA LEU A 363 10.85 -0.11 -17.12
C LEU A 363 12.03 0.13 -18.06
N GLU A 364 12.02 -0.57 -19.19
CA GLU A 364 12.98 -0.35 -20.28
C GLU A 364 12.75 1.02 -20.94
N GLN A 365 13.83 1.57 -21.51
CA GLN A 365 13.76 2.82 -22.25
C GLN A 365 12.84 2.66 -23.48
N GLY A 366 11.83 3.53 -23.60
CA GLY A 366 10.86 3.48 -24.70
C GLY A 366 9.63 2.60 -24.45
N SER A 367 9.36 2.19 -23.20
CA SER A 367 8.12 1.51 -22.84
C SER A 367 6.87 2.29 -23.31
N PRO A 368 5.87 1.63 -23.93
CA PRO A 368 4.67 2.31 -24.45
C PRO A 368 3.91 3.14 -23.40
N ILE A 369 3.92 2.71 -22.13
CA ILE A 369 3.25 3.42 -21.03
C ILE A 369 3.82 4.83 -20.80
N TYR A 370 5.04 5.13 -21.25
CA TYR A 370 5.64 6.45 -21.06
C TYR A 370 4.87 7.55 -21.79
N GLU A 371 4.31 7.27 -22.96
CA GLU A 371 3.47 8.21 -23.70
C GLU A 371 2.17 8.49 -22.96
N ASP A 372 1.54 7.42 -22.45
CA ASP A 372 0.30 7.50 -21.70
C ASP A 372 0.48 8.30 -20.39
N CYS A 373 1.55 8.02 -19.64
CA CYS A 373 1.94 8.79 -18.46
C CYS A 373 2.28 10.25 -18.80
N TRP A 374 2.90 10.50 -19.96
CA TRP A 374 3.15 11.86 -20.43
C TRP A 374 1.84 12.60 -20.70
N MET A 375 0.85 11.96 -21.32
CA MET A 375 -0.47 12.56 -21.57
C MET A 375 -1.17 12.97 -20.28
N LEU A 376 -1.07 12.14 -19.23
CA LEU A 376 -1.59 12.46 -17.89
C LEU A 376 -0.84 13.61 -17.21
N CYS A 377 0.47 13.74 -17.40
CA CYS A 377 1.29 14.80 -16.79
C CYS A 377 1.41 16.08 -17.63
N ASN A 378 0.93 16.07 -18.87
CA ASN A 378 0.99 17.22 -19.77
C ASN A 378 -0.13 18.20 -19.45
N THR A 379 0.23 19.33 -18.84
CA THR A 379 -0.72 20.38 -18.41
C THR A 379 -1.51 21.04 -19.54
N ASN A 380 -1.08 20.85 -20.79
CA ASN A 380 -1.81 21.31 -21.97
C ASN A 380 -2.84 20.29 -22.48
N HIS A 381 -2.87 19.07 -21.93
CA HIS A 381 -3.79 18.01 -22.35
C HIS A 381 -5.03 17.97 -21.44
N ASP A 382 -6.19 17.66 -22.02
CA ASP A 382 -7.44 17.52 -21.25
C ASP A 382 -7.39 16.36 -20.22
N TYR A 383 -6.76 15.22 -20.55
CA TYR A 383 -6.45 14.14 -19.60
C TYR A 383 -5.76 14.58 -18.30
N PHE A 384 -4.87 15.58 -18.33
CA PHE A 384 -4.28 16.12 -17.09
C PHE A 384 -5.35 16.75 -16.19
N LYS A 385 -6.31 17.48 -16.78
CA LYS A 385 -7.43 18.06 -16.03
C LYS A 385 -8.27 16.96 -15.39
N ILE A 386 -8.56 15.89 -16.15
CA ILE A 386 -9.30 14.72 -15.63
C ILE A 386 -8.61 14.15 -14.40
N TRP A 387 -7.33 13.83 -14.56
CA TRP A 387 -6.54 13.21 -13.51
C TRP A 387 -6.46 14.10 -12.27
N VAL A 388 -6.13 15.38 -12.43
CA VAL A 388 -5.99 16.29 -11.29
C VAL A 388 -7.31 16.56 -10.59
N MET A 389 -8.43 16.66 -11.31
CA MET A 389 -9.75 16.80 -10.68
C MET A 389 -10.09 15.58 -9.81
N ALA A 390 -9.77 14.38 -10.26
CA ALA A 390 -9.93 13.16 -9.48
C ALA A 390 -8.97 13.09 -8.28
N ALA A 391 -7.71 13.48 -8.48
CA ALA A 391 -6.65 13.41 -7.46
C ALA A 391 -6.87 14.39 -6.30
N LEU A 392 -7.46 15.57 -6.56
CA LEU A 392 -7.74 16.61 -5.56
C LEU A 392 -8.72 16.19 -4.45
N ILE A 393 -9.39 15.04 -4.59
CA ILE A 393 -10.28 14.45 -3.57
C ILE A 393 -9.47 13.78 -2.44
N HIS A 394 -8.25 13.31 -2.72
CA HIS A 394 -7.46 12.50 -1.79
C HIS A 394 -6.15 13.18 -1.41
N GLU A 395 -6.21 14.11 -0.45
CA GLU A 395 -5.05 14.71 0.23
C GLU A 395 -3.93 15.26 -0.68
N THR A 396 -4.15 15.33 -2.00
CA THR A 396 -3.20 15.96 -2.90
C THR A 396 -3.35 17.46 -2.71
N PRO A 397 -2.24 18.20 -2.61
CA PRO A 397 -2.32 19.62 -2.39
C PRO A 397 -3.16 20.24 -3.51
N GLU A 398 -4.05 21.17 -3.16
CA GLU A 398 -4.74 22.13 -4.04
C GLU A 398 -3.78 22.91 -4.98
N ALA A 399 -2.48 22.60 -4.94
CA ALA A 399 -1.40 23.12 -5.75
C ALA A 399 -1.15 22.34 -7.05
N LEU A 400 -1.52 21.05 -7.21
CA LEU A 400 -1.16 20.28 -8.42
C LEU A 400 -1.71 20.91 -9.70
N ASN A 401 -2.92 21.47 -9.67
CA ASN A 401 -3.53 22.18 -10.81
C ASN A 401 -2.83 23.51 -11.18
N ARG A 402 -1.90 24.00 -10.34
CA ARG A 402 -1.10 25.22 -10.59
C ARG A 402 0.31 24.90 -11.06
N LEU A 403 0.68 23.63 -11.11
CA LEU A 403 1.99 23.18 -11.51
C LEU A 403 2.09 23.04 -13.03
N ASP A 404 3.28 23.29 -13.57
CA ASP A 404 3.64 22.89 -14.93
C ASP A 404 4.09 21.41 -14.98
N SER A 405 4.25 20.86 -16.18
CA SER A 405 4.60 19.44 -16.38
C SER A 405 5.95 19.05 -15.78
N LEU A 406 6.92 19.97 -15.68
CA LEU A 406 8.20 19.68 -15.04
C LEU A 406 8.05 19.63 -13.51
N GLN A 407 7.27 20.54 -12.93
CA GLN A 407 6.94 20.53 -11.50
C GLN A 407 6.13 19.30 -11.11
N ILE A 408 5.20 18.87 -11.95
CA ILE A 408 4.45 17.62 -11.75
C ILE A 408 5.41 16.44 -11.75
N ALA A 409 6.27 16.32 -12.74
CA ALA A 409 7.29 15.28 -12.80
C ALA A 409 8.17 15.26 -11.53
N ALA A 410 8.61 16.45 -11.09
CA ALA A 410 9.42 16.64 -9.89
C ALA A 410 8.66 16.36 -8.58
N TYR A 411 7.34 16.48 -8.56
CA TYR A 411 6.52 16.08 -7.41
C TYR A 411 6.34 14.56 -7.37
N LEU A 412 6.02 13.96 -8.53
CA LEU A 412 5.70 12.53 -8.66
C LEU A 412 6.94 11.61 -8.67
N GLY A 413 8.13 12.12 -9.00
CA GLY A 413 9.34 11.33 -9.12
C GLY A 413 9.53 10.65 -10.47
N LEU A 414 8.90 11.18 -11.52
CA LEU A 414 8.93 10.61 -12.87
C LEU A 414 10.01 11.27 -13.73
N ASP A 415 11.19 10.66 -13.79
CA ASP A 415 12.37 11.15 -14.50
C ASP A 415 12.15 11.27 -16.03
N PHE A 416 11.53 10.27 -16.66
CA PHE A 416 11.22 10.30 -18.09
C PHE A 416 10.25 11.43 -18.45
N VAL A 417 9.27 11.72 -17.58
CA VAL A 417 8.34 12.86 -17.75
C VAL A 417 9.11 14.17 -17.64
N ALA A 418 10.03 14.28 -16.68
CA ALA A 418 10.87 15.46 -16.53
C ALA A 418 11.74 15.70 -17.78
N GLN A 419 12.43 14.67 -18.27
CA GLN A 419 13.24 14.75 -19.49
C GLN A 419 12.42 15.20 -20.70
N ARG A 420 11.21 14.66 -20.86
CA ARG A 420 10.31 15.03 -21.94
C ARG A 420 9.76 16.45 -21.79
N ALA A 421 9.41 16.87 -20.58
CA ALA A 421 8.99 18.24 -20.31
C ALA A 421 10.06 19.26 -20.72
N LEU A 422 11.34 18.95 -20.46
CA LEU A 422 12.47 19.81 -20.82
C LEU A 422 12.70 19.96 -22.33
N GLN A 423 12.20 19.02 -23.15
CA GLN A 423 12.28 19.09 -24.61
C GLN A 423 11.16 19.94 -25.23
N SER A 424 10.10 20.25 -24.48
CA SER A 424 8.95 20.99 -24.99
C SER A 424 9.24 22.50 -25.08
N PRO A 425 9.04 23.14 -26.26
CA PRO A 425 9.33 24.57 -26.45
C PRO A 425 8.31 25.50 -25.76
N ILE A 426 7.26 24.96 -25.13
CA ILE A 426 6.10 25.71 -24.61
C ILE A 426 6.15 25.88 -23.08
N LEU A 427 7.12 25.29 -22.37
CA LEU A 427 7.12 25.31 -20.91
C LEU A 427 8.01 26.43 -20.36
N SER A 428 7.31 27.47 -19.88
CA SER A 428 7.84 28.63 -19.16
C SER A 428 8.72 28.20 -17.98
N TYR A 429 9.96 28.69 -17.94
CA TYR A 429 11.00 28.31 -17.00
C TYR A 429 10.60 28.58 -15.53
N ARG A 430 10.23 27.54 -14.79
CA ARG A 430 10.15 27.52 -13.32
C ARG A 430 11.00 26.38 -12.72
N TYR A 431 12.19 26.21 -13.27
CA TYR A 431 13.21 25.23 -12.86
C TYR A 431 13.46 25.29 -11.35
N SER A 432 13.51 26.49 -10.79
CA SER A 432 13.67 26.70 -9.36
C SER A 432 12.60 26.00 -8.53
N TYR A 433 11.32 26.10 -8.91
CA TYR A 433 10.26 25.50 -8.11
C TYR A 433 10.19 23.98 -8.31
N ALA A 434 10.44 23.49 -9.53
CA ALA A 434 10.59 22.06 -9.78
C ALA A 434 11.75 21.46 -8.96
N LEU A 435 12.89 22.18 -8.87
CA LEU A 435 14.01 21.76 -8.05
C LEU A 435 13.64 21.69 -6.57
N VAL A 436 12.90 22.66 -6.03
CA VAL A 436 12.37 22.57 -4.65
C VAL A 436 11.53 21.30 -4.48
N LEU A 437 10.58 21.04 -5.38
CA LEU A 437 9.72 19.86 -5.29
C LEU A 437 10.51 18.55 -5.34
N ALA A 438 11.50 18.44 -6.23
CA ALA A 438 12.35 17.26 -6.32
C ALA A 438 13.19 17.05 -5.05
N ILE A 439 13.71 18.12 -4.43
CA ILE A 439 14.45 18.05 -3.16
C ILE A 439 13.52 17.59 -2.02
N TYR A 440 12.33 18.20 -1.90
CA TYR A 440 11.36 17.87 -0.85
C TYR A 440 10.88 16.42 -0.93
N ASN A 441 10.77 15.87 -2.15
CA ASN A 441 10.28 14.51 -2.37
C ASN A 441 11.40 13.47 -2.60
N LYS A 442 12.69 13.84 -2.40
CA LYS A 442 13.86 12.95 -2.53
C LYS A 442 14.05 12.33 -3.93
N HIS A 443 13.75 13.09 -4.98
CA HIS A 443 13.88 12.62 -6.37
C HIS A 443 15.22 13.03 -6.98
N GLU A 444 16.31 12.38 -6.55
CA GLU A 444 17.69 12.73 -6.91
C GLU A 444 17.95 12.72 -8.43
N ASN A 445 17.38 11.75 -9.15
CA ASN A 445 17.49 11.68 -10.62
C ASN A 445 16.92 12.92 -11.31
N ILE A 446 15.81 13.46 -10.77
CA ILE A 446 15.19 14.67 -11.29
C ILE A 446 15.99 15.91 -10.89
N VAL A 447 16.53 15.96 -9.66
CA VAL A 447 17.48 17.00 -9.25
C VAL A 447 18.63 17.07 -10.26
N GLN A 448 19.28 15.94 -10.55
CA GLN A 448 20.36 15.88 -11.53
C GLN A 448 19.90 16.37 -12.91
N THR A 449 18.77 15.85 -13.41
CA THR A 449 18.21 16.22 -14.73
C THR A 449 17.95 17.74 -14.83
N ILE A 450 17.45 18.37 -13.76
CA ILE A 450 17.24 19.82 -13.70
C ILE A 450 18.57 20.58 -13.68
N LEU A 451 19.55 20.13 -12.90
CA LEU A 451 20.86 20.78 -12.80
C LEU A 451 21.65 20.74 -14.11
N GLU A 452 21.56 19.64 -14.86
CA GLU A 452 22.20 19.47 -16.18
C GLU A 452 21.74 20.48 -17.22
N THR A 453 20.58 21.12 -17.02
CA THR A 453 20.10 22.17 -17.94
C THR A 453 20.90 23.47 -17.84
N GLY A 454 21.59 23.71 -16.72
CA GLY A 454 22.35 24.94 -16.47
C GLY A 454 21.47 26.20 -16.39
N LYS A 455 20.18 26.05 -16.02
CA LYS A 455 19.17 27.13 -15.99
C LYS A 455 18.86 27.65 -14.59
N ILE A 456 19.61 27.24 -13.57
CA ILE A 456 19.47 27.72 -12.19
C ILE A 456 20.62 28.68 -11.89
N ASP A 457 20.30 29.95 -11.65
CA ASP A 457 21.31 30.99 -11.43
C ASP A 457 21.89 30.99 -10.00
N ASP A 458 21.11 30.57 -9.00
CA ASP A 458 21.49 30.58 -7.58
C ASP A 458 21.27 29.18 -6.98
N LEU A 459 22.32 28.37 -6.97
CA LEU A 459 22.31 27.04 -6.36
C LEU A 459 22.51 27.07 -4.83
N ASP A 460 23.11 28.14 -4.30
CA ASP A 460 23.42 28.31 -2.87
C ASP A 460 22.15 28.27 -2.02
N ARG A 461 21.07 28.88 -2.51
CA ARG A 461 19.75 28.83 -1.87
C ARG A 461 19.20 27.40 -1.76
N PHE A 462 19.42 26.56 -2.77
CA PHE A 462 18.92 25.17 -2.78
C PHE A 462 19.73 24.27 -1.85
N LEU A 463 21.03 24.53 -1.69
CA LEU A 463 21.88 23.84 -0.71
C LEU A 463 21.32 24.01 0.71
N MET A 464 21.00 25.25 1.09
CA MET A 464 20.39 25.53 2.40
C MET A 464 18.96 24.95 2.52
N THR A 465 18.23 24.89 1.41
CA THR A 465 16.89 24.29 1.38
C THR A 465 16.96 22.78 1.66
N ALA A 466 17.93 22.06 1.08
CA ALA A 466 18.11 20.63 1.31
C ALA A 466 18.39 20.33 2.80
N ILE A 467 19.31 21.07 3.43
CA ILE A 467 19.63 20.91 4.86
C ILE A 467 18.40 21.16 5.75
N MET A 468 17.62 22.20 5.44
CA MET A 468 16.39 22.51 6.18
C MET A 468 15.32 21.42 6.01
N VAL A 469 15.19 20.85 4.80
CA VAL A 469 14.24 19.76 4.52
C VAL A 469 14.60 18.52 5.31
N GLU A 470 15.88 18.16 5.35
CA GLU A 470 16.36 17.01 6.10
C GLU A 470 16.01 17.10 7.58
N LYS A 471 16.26 18.26 8.21
CA LYS A 471 15.84 18.49 9.59
C LYS A 471 14.32 18.40 9.76
N ARG A 472 13.57 19.17 8.98
CA ARG A 472 12.13 19.37 9.23
C ARG A 472 11.32 18.10 8.97
N TYR A 473 11.75 17.29 8.02
CA TYR A 473 11.00 16.12 7.55
C TYR A 473 11.73 14.79 7.78
N ASN A 474 12.92 14.81 8.39
CA ASN A 474 13.77 13.65 8.61
C ASN A 474 14.04 12.86 7.32
N ILE A 475 14.37 13.58 6.25
CA ILE A 475 14.62 13.05 4.90
C ILE A 475 16.13 13.11 4.63
N ASP A 476 16.79 11.98 4.39
CA ASP A 476 18.20 11.97 3.95
C ASP A 476 18.35 12.72 2.61
N THR A 477 19.06 13.85 2.64
CA THR A 477 19.32 14.71 1.49
C THR A 477 20.78 14.69 1.03
N LEU A 478 21.61 13.80 1.56
CA LEU A 478 23.05 13.80 1.27
C LEU A 478 23.36 13.66 -0.23
N GLY A 479 22.65 12.79 -0.95
CA GLY A 479 22.83 12.63 -2.40
C GLY A 479 22.47 13.90 -3.18
N THR A 480 21.37 14.55 -2.79
CA THR A 480 20.96 15.86 -3.32
C THR A 480 22.00 16.95 -3.04
N ILE A 481 22.52 17.03 -1.81
CA ILE A 481 23.54 18.00 -1.42
C ILE A 481 24.84 17.79 -2.23
N ARG A 482 25.27 16.53 -2.40
CA ARG A 482 26.41 16.17 -3.25
C ARG A 482 26.22 16.65 -4.70
N LEU A 483 25.01 16.47 -5.26
CA LEU A 483 24.67 16.96 -6.60
C LEU A 483 24.75 18.49 -6.65
N LEU A 484 24.14 19.21 -5.71
CA LEU A 484 24.18 20.68 -5.69
C LEU A 484 25.61 21.21 -5.65
N VAL A 485 26.46 20.69 -4.75
CA VAL A 485 27.88 21.06 -4.66
C VAL A 485 28.64 20.74 -5.95
N LYS A 486 28.41 19.55 -6.53
CA LYS A 486 29.04 19.14 -7.80
C LYS A 486 28.74 20.10 -8.95
N TYR A 487 27.53 20.65 -9.01
CA TYR A 487 27.11 21.61 -10.05
C TYR A 487 27.42 23.07 -9.71
N GLY A 488 28.16 23.32 -8.62
CA GLY A 488 28.70 24.64 -8.28
C GLY A 488 27.96 25.37 -7.17
N ALA A 489 27.13 24.69 -6.36
CA ALA A 489 26.56 25.29 -5.15
C ALA A 489 27.63 25.45 -4.07
N GLY A 490 27.73 26.66 -3.54
CA GLY A 490 28.49 26.98 -2.36
C GLY A 490 29.92 27.46 -2.61
N ASN A 491 30.37 28.23 -1.63
CA ASN A 491 31.73 28.66 -1.45
C ASN A 491 32.14 28.35 0.00
N GLN A 492 33.39 28.61 0.36
CA GLN A 492 33.87 28.30 1.71
C GLN A 492 33.02 28.94 2.82
N ASP A 493 32.57 30.19 2.68
CA ASP A 493 31.70 30.84 3.67
C ASP A 493 30.34 30.14 3.79
N LEU A 494 29.74 29.77 2.66
CA LEU A 494 28.46 29.04 2.67
C LEU A 494 28.63 27.64 3.27
N TYR A 495 29.71 26.92 2.97
CA TYR A 495 29.96 25.61 3.56
C TYR A 495 30.17 25.71 5.07
N ARG A 496 30.78 26.78 5.57
CA ARG A 496 30.85 27.03 7.01
C ARG A 496 29.47 27.22 7.63
N ARG A 497 28.60 28.01 7.00
CA ARG A 497 27.22 28.21 7.46
C ARG A 497 26.40 26.92 7.39
N ALA A 498 26.58 26.13 6.34
CA ALA A 498 25.95 24.82 6.17
C ALA A 498 26.44 23.81 7.21
N LEU A 499 27.74 23.82 7.52
CA LEU A 499 28.36 23.02 8.60
C LEU A 499 27.80 23.41 9.96
N THR A 500 27.69 24.71 10.27
CA THR A 500 27.05 25.18 11.52
C THR A 500 25.60 24.70 11.59
N ALA A 501 24.82 24.89 10.54
CA ALA A 501 23.44 24.40 10.48
C ALA A 501 23.37 22.88 10.68
N ALA A 502 24.20 22.09 10.00
CA ALA A 502 24.23 20.64 10.17
C ALA A 502 24.62 20.22 11.60
N THR A 503 25.51 20.97 12.24
CA THR A 503 25.97 20.73 13.62
C THR A 503 24.87 21.05 14.63
N ASP A 504 24.23 22.22 14.51
CA ASP A 504 23.12 22.65 15.37
C ASP A 504 21.95 21.65 15.32
N GLU A 505 21.75 21.01 14.18
CA GLU A 505 20.68 20.03 13.95
C GLU A 505 21.09 18.57 14.21
N GLY A 506 22.35 18.31 14.59
CA GLY A 506 22.83 16.96 14.89
C GLY A 506 22.94 16.02 13.67
N LEU A 507 23.02 16.57 12.45
CA LEU A 507 23.09 15.82 11.18
C LEU A 507 24.53 15.36 10.91
N THR A 508 24.99 14.37 11.67
CA THR A 508 26.40 13.90 11.70
C THR A 508 26.98 13.52 10.34
N HIS A 509 26.16 12.97 9.44
CA HIS A 509 26.59 12.57 8.11
C HIS A 509 26.77 13.79 7.18
N LEU A 510 25.96 14.85 7.31
CA LEU A 510 26.17 16.12 6.61
C LEU A 510 27.38 16.87 7.17
N VAL A 511 27.58 16.88 8.49
CA VAL A 511 28.78 17.43 9.13
C VAL A 511 30.04 16.80 8.54
N ARG A 512 30.04 15.46 8.47
CA ARG A 512 31.14 14.71 7.87
C ARG A 512 31.37 15.10 6.40
N PHE A 513 30.31 15.21 5.61
CA PHE A 513 30.40 15.63 4.22
C PHE A 513 31.01 17.03 4.07
N PHE A 514 30.56 18.03 4.83
CA PHE A 514 31.10 19.39 4.71
C PHE A 514 32.56 19.50 5.17
N VAL A 515 32.97 18.75 6.19
CA VAL A 515 34.36 18.74 6.68
C VAL A 515 35.29 17.95 5.75
N GLU A 516 34.94 16.70 5.43
CA GLU A 516 35.82 15.80 4.68
C GLU A 516 35.80 16.08 3.17
N ASP A 517 34.63 16.29 2.58
CA ASP A 517 34.47 16.40 1.13
C ASP A 517 34.50 17.87 0.65
N CYS A 518 34.01 18.83 1.44
CA CYS A 518 34.00 20.26 1.07
C CYS A 518 35.12 21.10 1.70
N GLY A 519 35.87 20.53 2.65
CA GLY A 519 36.97 21.21 3.35
C GLY A 519 36.53 22.40 4.21
N ALA A 520 35.30 22.37 4.73
CA ALA A 520 34.77 23.45 5.56
C ALA A 520 35.32 23.37 6.99
N ASP A 521 35.93 24.46 7.45
CA ASP A 521 36.33 24.62 8.85
C ASP A 521 35.16 25.15 9.70
N PRO A 522 34.96 24.69 10.94
CA PRO A 522 34.02 25.34 11.85
C PRO A 522 34.40 26.82 12.04
N LEU A 523 33.41 27.72 12.06
CA LEU A 523 33.66 29.15 12.26
C LEU A 523 34.41 29.36 13.59
N GLU A 524 35.64 29.88 13.52
CA GLU A 524 36.31 30.53 14.65
C GLU A 524 35.55 31.83 14.96
N ASN A 525 34.44 31.77 15.71
CA ASN A 525 33.89 32.84 16.55
C ASN A 525 32.70 32.27 17.36
N GLY A 526 32.95 32.02 18.66
CA GLY A 526 32.13 31.25 19.62
C GLY A 526 30.92 31.98 20.24
N PRO A 527 30.55 31.76 21.52
CA PRO A 527 31.07 30.86 22.56
C PRO A 527 30.33 29.52 22.68
#